data_AF-A0A8K0S3C7-F1
#
_entry.id   AF-A0A8K0S3C7-F1
#
_cell.length_a   1.000
_cell.length_b   1.000
_cell.length_c   1.000
_cell.angle_alpha   90.00
_cell.angle_beta   90.00
_cell.angle_gamma   90.00
#
_symmetry.space_group_name_H-M   'P 1'
#
loop_
_entity.id
_entity.type
_entity.pdbx_description
1 polymer ?
#
loop_
_entity_poly.entity_id
_entity_poly.type
_entity_poly.pdbx_seq_one_letter_code
_entity_poly.pdbx_strand_id
1 'polypeptide(L)'
;METSDSGTHDHTSTNQPGSALFEECEMPPIDQYAKGGKGEGWFCVHPRCKQSPRQMYKSPSFVTKHARNHIQPVICPYCPVRAAQQADMKKHVCVWHPSLAALLGIPGQTLTCELCSISISNSREDNLIKHMENIHGIIRAKA
;
A
#
# COMPACT_ATOMS: atom_id res chain seq x y z
N MET A 1 43.19 -39.62 17.02
CA MET A 1 42.84 -39.89 15.62
C MET A 1 41.33 -39.70 15.56
N GLU A 2 40.85 -38.46 15.56
CA GLU A 2 40.68 -37.61 14.36
C GLU A 2 39.78 -38.33 13.35
N THR A 3 38.56 -37.88 13.06
CA THR A 3 38.24 -36.53 12.56
C THR A 3 36.86 -36.02 12.98
N SER A 4 36.82 -34.72 13.21
CA SER A 4 35.66 -33.83 13.27
C SER A 4 34.87 -33.82 11.95
N ASP A 5 33.55 -33.66 11.99
CA ASP A 5 32.81 -33.07 10.88
C ASP A 5 31.88 -31.97 11.40
N SER A 6 32.12 -30.79 10.83
CA SER A 6 31.57 -29.51 11.21
C SER A 6 30.43 -29.19 10.25
N GLY A 7 29.18 -29.31 10.70
CA GLY A 7 28.03 -28.84 9.95
C GLY A 7 27.91 -27.32 10.02
N THR A 8 28.54 -26.63 9.09
CA THR A 8 28.43 -25.19 8.89
C THR A 8 27.07 -24.79 8.32
N HIS A 9 26.53 -23.72 8.93
CA HIS A 9 25.33 -22.95 8.63
C HIS A 9 25.09 -22.64 7.15
N ASP A 10 23.82 -22.63 6.72
CA ASP A 10 23.36 -21.72 5.66
C ASP A 10 22.01 -21.09 6.06
N HIS A 11 22.11 -20.01 6.85
CA HIS A 11 21.05 -19.02 6.89
C HIS A 11 21.26 -18.11 5.68
N THR A 12 20.58 -18.42 4.58
CA THR A 12 20.54 -17.54 3.41
C THR A 12 19.66 -16.31 3.73
N SER A 13 20.16 -15.42 4.59
CA SER A 13 19.68 -14.05 4.73
C SER A 13 20.41 -13.18 3.72
N THR A 14 19.86 -13.06 2.51
CA THR A 14 20.30 -12.03 1.57
C THR A 14 19.12 -11.50 0.76
N ASN A 15 18.50 -10.44 1.28
CA ASN A 15 18.11 -9.30 0.45
C ASN A 15 17.83 -8.10 1.36
N GLN A 16 18.75 -7.13 1.34
CA GLN A 16 18.57 -5.90 2.10
C GLN A 16 17.38 -5.09 1.56
N PRO A 17 16.39 -4.76 2.42
CA PRO A 17 15.16 -4.08 2.04
C PRO A 17 15.25 -2.58 2.40
N GLY A 18 15.18 -1.71 1.40
CA GLY A 18 15.05 -0.27 1.64
C GLY A 18 13.67 0.23 1.26
N SER A 19 12.63 0.00 2.09
CA SER A 19 11.39 0.83 2.14
C SER A 19 10.17 0.20 2.86
N ALA A 20 10.16 -1.11 3.13
CA ALA A 20 9.04 -1.76 3.80
C ALA A 20 9.13 -1.54 5.32
N LEU A 21 8.18 -0.79 5.89
CA LEU A 21 8.09 -0.54 7.34
C LEU A 21 7.15 -1.52 8.04
N PHE A 22 6.24 -2.14 7.28
CA PHE A 22 5.24 -3.07 7.78
C PHE A 22 5.40 -4.41 7.07
N GLU A 23 5.08 -5.48 7.80
CA GLU A 23 5.07 -6.84 7.26
C GLU A 23 4.13 -6.94 6.06
N GLU A 24 4.56 -7.61 5.00
CA GLU A 24 3.74 -7.95 3.85
C GLU A 24 3.61 -9.46 3.73
N CYS A 25 2.39 -9.99 3.81
CA CYS A 25 2.19 -11.39 3.48
C CYS A 25 2.51 -11.63 2.00
N GLU A 26 2.92 -12.85 1.70
CA GLU A 26 3.18 -13.25 0.33
C GLU A 26 1.92 -13.11 -0.53
N MET A 27 2.10 -12.54 -1.72
CA MET A 27 1.05 -12.49 -2.72
C MET A 27 0.85 -13.90 -3.29
N PRO A 28 -0.40 -14.35 -3.48
CA PRO A 28 -0.66 -15.60 -4.18
C PRO A 28 -0.04 -15.60 -5.60
N PRO A 29 0.18 -16.78 -6.19
CA PRO A 29 0.56 -16.91 -7.58
C PRO A 29 -0.38 -16.14 -8.53
N ILE A 30 0.21 -15.52 -9.56
CA ILE A 30 -0.49 -14.58 -10.44
C ILE A 30 -1.65 -15.20 -11.23
N ASP A 31 -1.54 -16.48 -11.56
CA ASP A 31 -2.55 -17.28 -12.25
C ASP A 31 -3.86 -17.42 -11.46
N GLN A 32 -3.82 -17.26 -10.14
CA GLN A 32 -5.03 -17.29 -9.29
C GLN A 32 -5.91 -16.05 -9.46
N TYR A 33 -5.34 -14.91 -9.87
CA TYR A 33 -6.08 -13.65 -9.94
C TYR A 33 -5.92 -12.88 -11.25
N ALA A 34 -5.10 -13.35 -12.20
CA ALA A 34 -4.93 -12.75 -13.52
C ALA A 34 -5.19 -13.78 -14.63
N LYS A 35 -5.87 -13.36 -15.70
CA LYS A 35 -6.01 -14.12 -16.94
C LYS A 35 -5.69 -13.24 -18.15
N GLY A 36 -5.49 -13.91 -19.28
CA GLY A 36 -5.14 -13.29 -20.56
C GLY A 36 -3.67 -13.51 -20.91
N GLY A 37 -3.19 -12.77 -21.90
CA GLY A 37 -1.89 -13.03 -22.49
C GLY A 37 -1.39 -11.92 -23.41
N LYS A 38 -0.23 -12.18 -24.03
CA LYS A 38 0.39 -11.24 -24.97
C LYS A 38 -0.49 -11.13 -26.22
N GLY A 39 -1.02 -9.95 -26.50
CA GLY A 39 -1.94 -9.68 -27.62
C GLY A 39 -3.42 -9.65 -27.20
N GLU A 40 -3.82 -10.47 -26.23
CA GLU A 40 -5.18 -10.48 -25.69
C GLU A 40 -5.38 -9.43 -24.58
N GLY A 41 -4.29 -8.98 -23.95
CA GLY A 41 -4.35 -8.13 -22.76
C GLY A 41 -4.56 -8.95 -21.49
N TRP A 42 -4.29 -8.33 -20.35
CA TRP A 42 -4.37 -8.97 -19.03
C TRP A 42 -5.55 -8.41 -18.24
N PHE A 43 -6.28 -9.23 -17.51
CA PHE A 43 -7.36 -8.74 -16.64
C PHE A 43 -7.42 -9.53 -15.34
N CYS A 44 -7.96 -8.89 -14.30
CA CYS A 44 -8.12 -9.54 -13.00
C CYS A 44 -9.30 -10.52 -13.05
N VAL A 45 -9.23 -11.66 -12.38
CA VAL A 45 -10.34 -12.62 -12.26
C VAL A 45 -10.79 -12.86 -10.82
N HIS A 46 -10.34 -12.02 -9.90
CA HIS A 46 -10.76 -12.10 -8.52
C HIS A 46 -12.30 -12.00 -8.40
N PRO A 47 -12.99 -12.88 -7.65
CA PRO A 47 -14.45 -12.96 -7.65
C PRO A 47 -15.16 -11.66 -7.27
N ARG A 48 -14.53 -10.83 -6.43
CA ARG A 48 -15.08 -9.53 -5.99
C ARG A 48 -14.63 -8.34 -6.85
N CYS A 49 -13.94 -8.60 -7.96
CA CYS A 49 -13.43 -7.54 -8.83
C CYS A 49 -14.55 -6.92 -9.68
N LYS A 50 -14.92 -5.68 -9.37
CA LYS A 50 -15.93 -4.91 -10.13
C LYS A 50 -15.43 -4.43 -11.50
N GLN A 51 -14.11 -4.39 -11.67
CA GLN A 51 -13.44 -3.92 -12.87
C GLN A 51 -13.28 -5.04 -13.91
N SER A 52 -13.38 -6.31 -13.53
CA SER A 52 -13.31 -7.43 -14.46
C SER A 52 -14.64 -7.71 -15.16
N PRO A 53 -14.67 -8.13 -16.44
CA PRO A 53 -13.55 -8.16 -17.41
C PRO A 53 -13.36 -6.81 -18.15
N ARG A 54 -14.10 -5.76 -17.75
CA ARG A 54 -14.12 -4.46 -18.43
C ARG A 54 -12.76 -3.75 -18.46
N GLN A 55 -11.97 -3.91 -17.41
CA GLN A 55 -10.64 -3.31 -17.29
C GLN A 55 -9.58 -4.30 -17.74
N MET A 56 -8.96 -3.97 -18.86
CA MET A 56 -7.80 -4.66 -19.39
C MET A 56 -6.53 -3.87 -19.06
N TYR A 57 -5.44 -4.60 -18.88
CA TYR A 57 -4.12 -4.09 -18.54
C TYR A 57 -3.13 -4.56 -19.60
N LYS A 58 -2.14 -3.70 -19.87
CA LYS A 58 -1.09 -3.98 -20.88
C LYS A 58 -0.09 -5.06 -20.46
N SER A 59 0.01 -5.36 -19.16
CA SER A 59 0.97 -6.34 -18.64
C SER A 59 0.47 -7.00 -17.35
N PRO A 60 0.98 -8.19 -17.01
CA PRO A 60 0.58 -8.92 -15.80
C PRO A 60 0.93 -8.16 -14.51
N SER A 61 2.02 -7.40 -14.51
CA SER A 61 2.46 -6.60 -13.35
C SER A 61 1.42 -5.54 -12.94
N PHE A 62 0.68 -4.97 -13.88
CA PHE A 62 -0.42 -4.05 -13.56
C PHE A 62 -1.61 -4.77 -12.92
N VAL A 63 -1.91 -6.00 -13.36
CA VAL A 63 -2.93 -6.83 -12.70
C VAL A 63 -2.49 -7.17 -11.28
N THR A 64 -1.22 -7.53 -11.07
CA THR A 64 -0.66 -7.74 -9.72
C THR A 64 -0.81 -6.50 -8.85
N LYS A 65 -0.47 -5.31 -9.36
CA LYS A 65 -0.66 -4.06 -8.62
C LYS A 65 -2.14 -3.81 -8.27
N HIS A 66 -3.05 -4.08 -9.21
CA HIS A 66 -4.49 -3.99 -8.96
C HIS A 66 -4.95 -4.99 -7.89
N ALA A 67 -4.51 -6.26 -8.01
CA ALA A 67 -4.93 -7.36 -7.16
C ALA A 67 -4.54 -7.17 -5.68
N ARG A 68 -3.52 -6.36 -5.40
CA ARG A 68 -3.20 -5.92 -4.03
C ARG A 68 -4.36 -5.23 -3.32
N ASN A 69 -5.33 -4.65 -4.02
CA ASN A 69 -6.55 -4.10 -3.40
C ASN A 69 -7.53 -5.19 -2.93
N HIS A 70 -7.49 -6.38 -3.53
CA HIS A 70 -8.29 -7.52 -3.08
C HIS A 70 -7.59 -8.27 -1.95
N ILE A 71 -6.27 -8.46 -2.09
CA ILE A 71 -5.47 -9.29 -1.18
C ILE A 71 -5.02 -8.52 0.07
N GLN A 72 -4.72 -7.22 -0.10
CA GLN A 72 -4.25 -6.32 0.95
C GLN A 72 -3.06 -6.93 1.73
N PRO A 73 -1.89 -7.11 1.11
CA PRO A 73 -0.81 -7.88 1.70
C PRO A 73 -0.15 -7.20 2.91
N VAL A 74 -0.24 -5.88 3.04
CA VAL A 74 0.42 -5.13 4.12
C VAL A 74 -0.38 -5.21 5.40
N ILE A 75 0.22 -5.70 6.49
CA ILE A 75 -0.46 -6.01 7.74
C ILE A 75 -0.13 -4.96 8.81
N CYS A 76 -1.16 -4.52 9.55
CA CYS A 76 -0.94 -3.69 10.74
C CYS A 76 -0.45 -4.57 11.91
N PRO A 77 0.60 -4.19 12.64
CA PRO A 77 1.11 -5.00 13.75
C PRO A 77 0.24 -4.95 15.03
N TYR A 78 -0.78 -4.07 15.11
CA TYR A 78 -1.57 -3.87 16.33
C TYR A 78 -3.06 -4.16 16.17
N CYS A 79 -3.56 -4.26 14.95
CA CYS A 79 -4.98 -4.46 14.70
C CYS A 79 -5.19 -5.27 13.41
N PRO A 80 -6.39 -5.82 13.17
CA PRO A 80 -6.65 -6.69 12.02
C PRO A 80 -6.71 -5.95 10.68
N VAL A 81 -6.43 -4.64 10.64
CA VAL A 81 -6.45 -3.85 9.40
C VAL A 81 -5.31 -4.27 8.49
N ARG A 82 -5.63 -4.38 7.20
CA ARG A 82 -4.70 -4.70 6.13
C ARG A 82 -4.83 -3.67 5.01
N ALA A 83 -3.74 -3.44 4.28
CA ALA A 83 -3.69 -2.44 3.22
C ALA A 83 -3.05 -2.98 1.93
N ALA A 84 -3.37 -2.34 0.82
CA ALA A 84 -2.79 -2.67 -0.48
C ALA A 84 -1.30 -2.27 -0.58
N GLN A 85 -0.90 -1.20 0.12
CA GLN A 85 0.44 -0.61 0.01
C GLN A 85 0.97 -0.14 1.37
N GLN A 86 2.29 -0.09 1.51
CA GLN A 86 2.99 0.44 2.69
C GLN A 86 2.53 1.87 3.02
N ALA A 87 2.39 2.73 2.00
CA ALA A 87 1.96 4.12 2.19
C ALA A 87 0.56 4.23 2.79
N ASP A 88 -0.35 3.30 2.47
CA ASP A 88 -1.69 3.29 3.04
C ASP A 88 -1.68 2.81 4.49
N MET A 89 -0.81 1.85 4.82
CA MET A 89 -0.60 1.44 6.21
C MET A 89 0.07 2.53 7.06
N LYS A 90 0.98 3.34 6.49
CA LYS A 90 1.55 4.51 7.18
C LYS A 90 0.44 5.48 7.60
N LYS A 91 -0.47 5.81 6.68
CA LYS A 91 -1.63 6.68 6.96
C LYS A 91 -2.52 6.07 8.05
N HIS A 92 -2.81 4.77 7.97
CA HIS A 92 -3.58 4.05 8.98
C HIS A 92 -2.95 4.19 10.37
N VAL A 93 -1.65 3.91 10.49
CA VAL A 93 -0.91 3.98 11.75
C VAL A 93 -0.86 5.41 12.29
N CYS A 94 -0.67 6.43 11.44
CA CYS A 94 -0.72 7.83 11.88
C CYS A 94 -2.04 8.23 12.53
N VAL A 95 -3.17 7.70 12.04
CA VAL A 95 -4.51 8.08 12.53
C VAL A 95 -4.93 7.23 13.73
N TRP A 96 -4.74 5.92 13.66
CA TRP A 96 -5.31 4.98 14.63
C TRP A 96 -4.31 4.49 15.67
N HIS A 97 -3.00 4.63 15.40
CA HIS A 97 -1.93 4.20 16.29
C HIS A 97 -0.84 5.29 16.43
N PRO A 98 -1.18 6.51 16.91
CA PRO A 98 -0.25 7.64 16.93
C PRO A 98 1.04 7.36 17.72
N SER A 99 0.96 6.59 18.81
CA SER A 99 2.14 6.16 19.57
C SER A 99 3.07 5.27 18.75
N LEU A 100 2.51 4.36 17.95
CA LEU A 100 3.28 3.53 17.03
C LEU A 100 3.87 4.37 15.88
N ALA A 101 3.10 5.32 15.34
CA ALA A 101 3.59 6.22 14.30
C ALA A 101 4.83 6.99 14.78
N ALA A 102 4.77 7.53 16.00
CA ALA A 102 5.89 8.21 16.64
C ALA A 102 7.09 7.28 16.83
N LEU A 103 6.88 6.05 17.32
CA LEU A 103 7.94 5.06 17.51
C LEU A 103 8.63 4.66 16.19
N LEU A 104 7.86 4.53 15.11
CA LEU A 104 8.36 4.18 13.78
C LEU A 104 8.92 5.39 13.01
N GLY A 105 8.94 6.57 13.61
CA GLY A 105 9.40 7.80 12.95
C GLY A 105 8.54 8.19 11.73
N ILE A 106 7.27 7.80 11.71
CA ILE A 106 6.36 8.13 10.61
C ILE A 106 5.79 9.53 10.90
N PRO A 107 6.12 10.55 10.09
CA PRO A 107 5.62 11.90 10.34
C PRO A 107 4.10 11.92 10.18
N GLY A 108 3.41 12.33 11.23
CA GLY A 108 2.05 12.81 11.12
C GLY A 108 2.08 14.08 10.30
N GLN A 109 1.55 14.02 9.09
CA GLN A 109 1.41 15.21 8.26
C GLN A 109 0.04 15.83 8.58
N THR A 110 0.06 17.11 8.90
CA THR A 110 -1.12 17.96 9.10
C THR A 110 -1.04 19.06 8.05
N LEU A 111 -2.10 19.22 7.26
CA LEU A 111 -2.19 20.33 6.32
C LEU A 111 -3.01 21.45 6.97
N THR A 112 -2.47 22.66 6.99
CA THR A 112 -3.19 23.83 7.49
C THR A 112 -3.80 24.59 6.33
N CYS A 113 -5.07 24.96 6.45
CA CYS A 113 -5.68 25.90 5.53
C CYS A 113 -5.14 27.32 5.80
N GLU A 114 -4.65 28.00 4.77
CA GLU A 114 -4.13 29.38 4.91
C GLU A 114 -5.24 30.42 5.10
N LEU A 115 -6.48 30.12 4.70
CA LEU A 115 -7.61 31.06 4.75
C LEU A 115 -8.37 31.02 6.08
N CYS A 116 -8.47 29.86 6.72
CA CYS A 116 -9.16 29.72 8.00
C CYS A 116 -8.31 29.11 9.12
N SER A 117 -7.03 28.83 8.86
CA SER A 117 -6.07 28.25 9.81
C SER A 117 -6.49 26.90 10.41
N ILE A 118 -7.54 26.27 9.86
CA ILE A 118 -7.99 24.94 10.28
C ILE A 118 -6.93 23.91 9.90
N SER A 119 -6.58 23.09 10.87
CA SER A 119 -5.69 21.95 10.70
C SER A 119 -6.47 20.73 10.23
N ILE A 120 -6.15 20.23 9.05
CA ILE A 120 -6.70 19.00 8.49
C ILE A 120 -5.75 17.87 8.85
N SER A 121 -6.14 17.06 9.84
CA SER A 121 -5.44 15.85 10.24
C SER A 121 -5.55 14.79 9.13
N ASN A 122 -4.53 13.95 8.98
CA ASN A 122 -4.41 12.98 7.88
C ASN A 122 -4.33 13.68 6.51
N SER A 123 -3.24 14.43 6.32
CA SER A 123 -2.76 15.27 5.19
C SER A 123 -2.87 14.75 3.75
N ARG A 124 -3.91 14.02 3.39
CA ARG A 124 -4.11 13.79 1.98
C ARG A 124 -4.51 15.12 1.35
N GLU A 125 -3.77 15.56 0.33
CA GLU A 125 -4.03 16.81 -0.37
C GLU A 125 -5.47 16.88 -0.90
N ASP A 126 -6.07 15.74 -1.24
CA ASP A 126 -7.48 15.65 -1.63
C ASP A 126 -8.45 16.10 -0.52
N ASN A 127 -8.11 15.89 0.75
CA ASN A 127 -8.91 16.39 1.87
C ASN A 127 -8.79 17.91 2.01
N LEU A 128 -7.60 18.48 1.77
CA LEU A 128 -7.42 19.94 1.74
C LEU A 128 -8.13 20.56 0.54
N ILE A 129 -8.04 19.96 -0.64
CA ILE A 129 -8.76 20.41 -1.84
C ILE A 129 -10.27 20.41 -1.57
N LYS A 130 -10.83 19.32 -1.04
CA LYS A 130 -12.25 19.27 -0.69
C LYS A 130 -12.64 20.28 0.38
N HIS A 131 -11.77 20.55 1.34
CA HIS A 131 -12.00 21.61 2.32
C HIS A 131 -12.04 22.98 1.62
N MET A 132 -11.10 23.26 0.72
CA MET A 132 -11.06 24.51 -0.05
C MET A 132 -12.28 24.67 -0.95
N GLU A 133 -12.76 23.59 -1.57
CA GLU A 133 -13.98 23.59 -2.39
C GLU A 133 -15.23 23.82 -1.53
N ASN A 134 -15.40 23.08 -0.44
CA ASN A 134 -16.64 23.12 0.35
C ASN A 134 -16.74 24.32 1.31
N ILE A 135 -15.62 24.77 1.87
CA ILE A 135 -15.59 25.86 2.86
C ILE A 135 -15.26 27.20 2.21
N HIS A 136 -14.38 27.20 1.21
CA HIS A 136 -13.91 28.44 0.57
C HIS A 136 -14.44 28.63 -0.85
N GLY A 137 -15.11 27.64 -1.44
CA GLY A 137 -15.60 27.70 -2.83
C GLY A 137 -14.47 27.72 -3.88
N ILE A 138 -13.24 27.38 -3.49
CA ILE A 138 -12.08 27.45 -4.38
C ILE A 138 -11.94 26.13 -5.13
N ILE A 139 -12.39 26.12 -6.39
CA ILE A 139 -12.19 25.01 -7.31
C ILE A 139 -10.88 25.24 -8.05
N ARG A 140 -9.85 24.43 -7.78
CA ARG A 140 -8.61 24.48 -8.58
C ARG A 140 -8.89 23.90 -9.97
N ALA A 141 -8.76 24.71 -11.01
CA ALA A 141 -8.75 24.22 -12.39
C ALA A 141 -7.54 23.30 -12.60
N LYS A 142 -7.76 22.11 -13.19
CA LYS A 142 -6.67 21.24 -13.61
C LYS A 142 -5.82 21.96 -14.66
N ALA A 143 -4.55 22.16 -14.37
CA ALA A 143 -3.52 22.45 -15.37
C ALA A 143 -3.22 21.19 -16.20
#